data_AF-A0A522A7M5-F1
#
_entry.id   AF-A0A522A7M5-F1
#
_cell.length_a   1.000
_cell.length_b   1.000
_cell.length_c   1.000
_cell.angle_alpha   90.00
_cell.angle_beta   90.00
_cell.angle_gamma   90.00
#
_symmetry.space_group_name_H-M   'P 1'
#
loop_
_entity.id
_entity.type
_entity.pdbx_description
1 polymer ?
#
loop_
_entity_poly.entity_id
_entity_poly.type
_entity_poly.pdbx_seq_one_letter_code
_entity_poly.pdbx_strand_id
1 'polypeptide(L)'
;MSWFKKKPEPPNPSTNRVEELANKLHQEGRSNEIESSLERLDYKGLTDRERESWHHLMGIEAMRRGDANLALKRFQDAMELFPDSQMIRFSLAQEQLNRGEIEKAFLNFDFCSFPKVPATWALAQARYAYLWNFPERGLTCIRPIFKAYFDLKIADDHFLYVRGLPFFSQTWNYLACFAWMKHDFSECEAITNESATKLTEHDFVGHKLVLNCFRNADFARLAEKLRSSIQEWSKQNWPTGFQNMQLAGLTADQERDFSVAEKSITDVQLNPNDFPWLEDVRTILLAKLTHKHERPDEEKYKQQFLQRQKLLFEPDHAVSFFLLEYQELLKQDYQKSKRPTPR
;
A
#
# COMPACT_ATOMS: atom_id res chain seq x y z
N MET A 1 10.45 49.36 22.80
CA MET A 1 10.11 48.37 23.86
C MET A 1 8.88 47.60 23.41
N SER A 2 9.08 46.42 22.83
CA SER A 2 8.02 45.56 22.30
C SER A 2 7.44 44.72 23.43
N TRP A 3 6.19 44.99 23.80
CA TRP A 3 5.41 44.20 24.76
C TRP A 3 4.44 43.28 24.01
N PHE A 4 4.98 42.22 23.41
CA PHE A 4 4.21 41.01 23.14
C PHE A 4 4.83 39.87 23.93
N LYS A 5 4.33 39.67 25.15
CA LYS A 5 4.55 38.43 25.89
C LYS A 5 3.98 37.30 25.03
N LYS A 6 4.83 36.39 24.56
CA LYS A 6 4.43 35.09 24.02
C LYS A 6 3.37 34.51 24.96
N LYS A 7 2.17 34.24 24.43
CA LYS A 7 1.20 33.42 25.17
C LYS A 7 1.90 32.09 25.49
N PRO A 8 1.88 31.61 26.74
CA PRO A 8 2.37 30.28 27.04
C PRO A 8 1.58 29.30 26.18
N GLU A 9 2.28 28.51 25.37
CA GLU A 9 1.70 27.39 24.65
C GLU A 9 1.00 26.48 25.68
N PRO A 10 -0.20 25.96 25.37
CA PRO A 10 -0.80 24.95 26.23
C PRO A 10 0.19 23.77 26.34
N PRO A 11 0.37 23.18 27.53
CA PRO A 11 1.27 22.05 27.70
C PRO A 11 0.88 20.94 26.71
N ASN A 12 1.83 20.54 25.85
CA ASN A 12 1.67 19.47 24.88
C ASN A 12 1.28 18.18 25.62
N PRO A 13 0.13 17.54 25.34
CA PRO A 13 -0.35 16.40 26.12
C PRO A 13 0.61 15.20 25.97
N SER A 14 1.47 15.05 26.98
CA SER A 14 2.36 13.92 27.31
C SER A 14 3.15 13.34 26.14
N THR A 15 4.37 13.82 25.94
CA THR A 15 5.37 13.16 25.11
C THR A 15 5.64 11.75 25.64
N ASN A 16 5.44 10.74 24.78
CA ASN A 16 5.71 9.34 25.09
C ASN A 16 7.22 9.12 25.03
N ARG A 17 7.89 9.02 26.18
CA ARG A 17 9.36 8.96 26.28
C ARG A 17 9.95 7.79 25.49
N VAL A 18 9.20 6.69 25.40
CA VAL A 18 9.58 5.47 24.68
C VAL A 18 9.58 5.71 23.17
N GLU A 19 8.53 6.32 22.64
CA GLU A 19 8.44 6.66 21.22
C GLU A 19 9.45 7.74 20.81
N GLU A 20 9.66 8.76 21.66
CA GLU A 20 10.66 9.81 21.42
C GLU A 20 12.08 9.25 21.33
N LEU A 21 12.42 8.34 22.25
CA LEU A 21 13.72 7.66 22.24
C LEU A 21 13.93 6.91 20.93
N ALA A 22 12.94 6.11 20.51
CA ALA A 22 13.01 5.35 19.27
C ALA A 22 13.09 6.26 18.03
N ASN A 23 12.25 7.30 17.96
CA ASN A 23 12.25 8.27 16.86
C ASN A 23 13.59 9.00 16.75
N LYS A 24 14.17 9.43 17.88
CA LYS A 24 15.48 10.06 17.90
C LYS A 24 16.57 9.13 17.39
N LEU A 25 16.63 7.89 17.89
CA LEU A 25 17.61 6.90 17.44
C LEU A 25 17.45 6.57 15.96
N HIS A 26 16.22 6.52 15.46
CA HIS A 26 15.96 6.33 14.03
C HIS A 26 16.51 7.50 13.19
N GLN A 27 16.24 8.74 13.58
CA GLN A 27 16.73 9.94 12.90
C GLN A 27 18.27 10.04 12.91
N GLU A 28 18.91 9.54 13.96
CA GLU A 28 20.38 9.48 14.07
C GLU A 28 21.00 8.29 13.31
N GLY A 29 20.20 7.45 12.64
CA GLY A 29 20.69 6.24 11.96
C GLY A 29 21.10 5.11 12.92
N ARG A 30 20.77 5.24 14.21
CA ARG A 30 21.14 4.34 15.31
C ARG A 30 20.01 3.37 15.69
N SER A 31 19.25 2.93 14.69
CA SER A 31 18.09 2.04 14.91
C SER A 31 18.49 0.72 15.60
N ASN A 32 19.73 0.26 15.43
CA ASN A 32 20.29 -0.90 16.12
C ASN A 32 20.43 -0.76 17.63
N GLU A 33 20.34 0.44 18.18
CA GLU A 33 20.48 0.69 19.62
C GLU A 33 19.13 0.79 20.35
N ILE A 34 18.00 0.79 19.63
CA ILE A 34 16.66 0.99 20.18
C ILE A 34 16.37 0.00 21.31
N GLU A 35 16.49 -1.30 21.05
CA GLU A 35 16.23 -2.35 22.05
C GLU A 35 17.08 -2.16 23.32
N SER A 36 18.40 -2.01 23.18
CA SER A 36 19.30 -1.81 24.32
C SER A 36 19.01 -0.52 25.10
N SER A 37 18.46 0.49 24.43
CA SER A 37 18.09 1.76 25.06
C SER A 37 16.75 1.63 25.79
N LEU A 38 15.80 0.87 25.24
CA LEU A 38 14.53 0.54 25.88
C LEU A 38 14.73 -0.29 27.14
N GLU A 39 15.67 -1.24 27.15
CA GLU A 39 16.01 -2.06 28.32
C GLU A 39 16.58 -1.26 29.50
N ARG A 40 17.18 -0.08 29.23
CA ARG A 40 17.74 0.80 30.26
C ARG A 40 16.70 1.73 30.90
N LEU A 41 15.49 1.78 30.35
CA LEU A 41 14.41 2.58 30.93
C LEU A 41 13.90 1.93 32.23
N ASP A 42 13.58 2.75 33.22
CA ASP A 42 12.86 2.26 34.41
C ASP A 42 11.42 1.93 34.03
N TYR A 43 11.18 0.65 33.72
CA TYR A 43 9.88 0.12 33.33
C TYR A 43 8.78 0.41 34.36
N LYS A 44 9.12 0.44 35.67
CA LYS A 44 8.13 0.71 36.72
C LYS A 44 7.69 2.17 36.75
N GLY A 45 8.56 3.08 36.29
CA GLY A 45 8.29 4.51 36.14
C GLY A 45 7.61 4.88 34.83
N LEU A 46 7.29 3.92 33.96
CA LEU A 46 6.53 4.15 32.73
C LEU A 46 5.02 4.16 33.00
N THR A 47 4.32 5.06 32.31
CA THR A 47 2.85 5.06 32.23
C THR A 47 2.36 3.85 31.42
N ASP A 48 1.07 3.50 31.50
CA ASP A 48 0.51 2.38 30.72
C ASP A 48 0.71 2.55 29.21
N ARG A 49 0.49 3.77 28.71
CA ARG A 49 0.73 4.11 27.30
C ARG A 49 2.19 3.93 26.89
N GLU A 50 3.13 4.31 27.76
CA GLU A 50 4.57 4.11 27.49
C GLU A 50 4.97 2.64 27.59
N ARG A 51 4.38 1.87 28.51
CA ARG A 51 4.59 0.42 28.60
C ARG A 51 4.04 -0.30 27.37
N GLU A 52 2.88 0.12 26.86
CA GLU A 52 2.32 -0.38 25.60
C GLU A 52 3.30 -0.15 24.44
N SER A 53 3.78 1.09 24.26
CA SER A 53 4.76 1.41 23.21
C SER A 53 6.09 0.68 23.43
N TRP A 54 6.52 0.46 24.67
CA TRP A 54 7.73 -0.29 24.99
C TRP A 54 7.62 -1.72 24.50
N HIS A 55 6.52 -2.40 24.83
CA HIS A 55 6.27 -3.78 24.40
C HIS A 55 6.14 -3.89 22.89
N HIS A 56 5.43 -2.95 22.27
CA HIS A 56 5.30 -2.89 20.81
C HIS A 56 6.67 -2.77 20.14
N LEU A 57 7.49 -1.81 20.55
CA LEU A 57 8.82 -1.58 19.97
C LEU A 57 9.79 -2.74 20.21
N MET A 58 9.75 -3.39 21.39
CA MET A 58 10.56 -4.59 21.64
C MET A 58 10.22 -5.71 20.65
N GLY A 59 8.94 -5.88 20.29
CA GLY A 59 8.53 -6.81 19.25
C GLY A 59 9.01 -6.39 17.85
N ILE A 60 8.88 -5.11 17.50
CA ILE A 60 9.35 -4.56 16.21
C ILE A 60 10.86 -4.75 16.03
N GLU A 61 11.66 -4.56 17.08
CA GLU A 61 13.11 -4.76 17.01
C GLU A 61 13.49 -6.23 16.78
N ALA A 62 12.72 -7.19 17.30
CA ALA A 62 12.88 -8.60 16.97
C ALA A 62 12.52 -8.88 15.50
N MET A 63 11.43 -8.31 14.98
CA MET A 63 11.05 -8.41 13.56
C MET A 63 12.15 -7.86 12.65
N ARG A 64 12.70 -6.68 12.98
CA ARG A 64 13.72 -6.00 12.18
C ARG A 64 15.01 -6.82 12.07
N ARG A 65 15.34 -7.60 13.10
CA ARG A 65 16.48 -8.55 13.11
C ARG A 65 16.17 -9.88 12.43
N GLY A 66 14.93 -10.10 11.98
CA GLY A 66 14.49 -11.36 11.38
C GLY A 66 14.23 -12.48 12.39
N ASP A 67 14.18 -12.18 13.69
CA ASP A 67 13.86 -13.17 14.73
C ASP A 67 12.33 -13.28 14.91
N ALA A 68 11.70 -13.93 13.93
CA ALA A 68 10.24 -14.06 13.87
C ALA A 68 9.65 -14.81 15.08
N ASN A 69 10.39 -15.77 15.67
CA ASN A 69 9.91 -16.50 16.85
C ASN A 69 9.91 -15.61 18.09
N LEU A 70 10.95 -14.82 18.30
CA LEU A 70 11.01 -13.86 19.39
C LEU A 70 9.99 -12.74 19.22
N ALA A 71 9.83 -12.22 18.00
CA ALA A 71 8.83 -11.20 17.68
C ALA A 71 7.42 -11.68 18.02
N LEU A 72 7.05 -12.87 17.54
CA LEU A 72 5.75 -13.47 17.84
C LEU A 72 5.52 -13.60 19.34
N LYS A 73 6.49 -14.16 20.08
CA LYS A 73 6.38 -14.32 21.53
C LYS A 73 6.19 -12.97 22.22
N ARG A 74 7.00 -11.98 21.88
CA ARG A 74 6.92 -10.63 22.46
C ARG A 74 5.55 -9.99 22.21
N PHE A 75 4.99 -10.11 21.00
CA PHE A 75 3.66 -9.58 20.73
C PHE A 75 2.54 -10.37 21.43
N GLN A 76 2.69 -11.68 21.61
CA GLN A 76 1.75 -12.48 22.40
C GLN A 76 1.75 -12.06 23.87
N ASP A 77 2.94 -11.97 24.49
CA ASP A 77 3.11 -11.50 25.86
C ASP A 77 2.57 -10.06 26.02
N ALA A 78 2.84 -9.20 25.03
CA ALA A 78 2.32 -7.83 25.00
C ALA A 78 0.79 -7.77 24.90
N MET A 79 0.17 -8.66 24.12
CA MET A 79 -1.28 -8.73 23.97
C MET A 79 -1.97 -9.21 25.26
N GLU A 80 -1.32 -10.03 26.09
CA GLU A 80 -1.85 -10.40 27.41
C GLU A 80 -1.88 -9.20 28.37
N LEU A 81 -0.90 -8.30 28.27
CA LEU A 81 -0.81 -7.10 29.09
C LEU A 81 -1.68 -5.95 28.57
N PHE A 82 -1.79 -5.82 27.24
CA PHE A 82 -2.50 -4.74 26.55
C PHE A 82 -3.48 -5.32 25.51
N PRO A 83 -4.56 -5.99 25.96
CA PRO A 83 -5.48 -6.69 25.07
C PRO A 83 -6.21 -5.76 24.09
N ASP A 84 -6.34 -4.47 24.40
CA ASP A 84 -7.01 -3.49 23.54
C ASP A 84 -6.06 -2.71 22.63
N SER A 85 -4.75 -3.00 22.68
CA SER A 85 -3.75 -2.32 21.84
C SER A 85 -3.89 -2.72 20.38
N GLN A 86 -4.33 -1.78 19.54
CA GLN A 86 -4.39 -2.00 18.09
C GLN A 86 -2.99 -2.07 17.47
N MET A 87 -1.98 -1.39 18.05
CA MET A 87 -0.61 -1.45 17.56
C MET A 87 0.01 -2.82 17.75
N ILE A 88 -0.15 -3.40 18.94
CA ILE A 88 0.32 -4.76 19.23
C ILE A 88 -0.44 -5.78 18.38
N ARG A 89 -1.78 -5.66 18.26
CA ARG A 89 -2.58 -6.57 17.43
C ARG A 89 -2.21 -6.51 15.95
N PHE A 90 -2.00 -5.32 15.41
CA PHE A 90 -1.58 -5.16 14.01
C PHE A 90 -0.23 -5.84 13.75
N SER A 91 0.77 -5.62 14.62
CA SER A 91 2.08 -6.26 14.47
C SER A 91 2.03 -7.77 14.70
N LEU A 92 1.24 -8.25 15.67
CA LEU A 92 0.99 -9.68 15.86
C LEU A 92 0.36 -10.31 14.62
N ALA A 93 -0.58 -9.63 13.97
CA ALA A 93 -1.23 -10.10 12.75
C ALA A 93 -0.22 -10.22 11.58
N GLN A 94 0.70 -9.27 11.44
CA GLN A 94 1.78 -9.35 10.44
C GLN A 94 2.68 -10.59 10.66
N GLU A 95 3.07 -10.85 11.91
CA GLU A 95 3.86 -12.05 12.25
C GLU A 95 3.08 -13.35 12.02
N GLN A 96 1.78 -13.37 12.32
CA GLN A 96 0.90 -14.50 12.02
C GLN A 96 0.79 -14.75 10.51
N LEU A 97 0.66 -13.70 9.68
CA LEU A 97 0.69 -13.84 8.23
C LEU A 97 2.01 -14.42 7.72
N ASN A 98 3.14 -13.97 8.27
CA ASN A 98 4.46 -14.48 7.89
C ASN A 98 4.62 -15.98 8.15
N ARG A 99 3.84 -16.53 9.09
CA ARG A 99 3.83 -17.97 9.45
C ARG A 99 2.71 -18.76 8.78
N GLY A 100 1.90 -18.12 7.93
CA GLY A 100 0.74 -18.77 7.32
C GLY A 100 -0.46 -18.96 8.27
N GLU A 101 -0.47 -18.30 9.43
CA GLU A 101 -1.56 -18.33 10.42
C GLU A 101 -2.67 -17.33 10.03
N ILE A 102 -3.22 -17.49 8.82
CA ILE A 102 -4.00 -16.46 8.13
C ILE A 102 -5.26 -16.03 8.89
N GLU A 103 -6.08 -16.98 9.33
CA GLU A 103 -7.31 -16.63 10.06
C GLU A 103 -7.04 -15.91 11.38
N LYS A 104 -6.00 -16.32 12.11
CA LYS A 104 -5.61 -15.63 13.36
C LYS A 104 -5.15 -14.21 13.09
N ALA A 105 -4.39 -14.00 12.00
CA ALA A 105 -3.96 -12.67 11.60
C ALA A 105 -5.16 -11.76 11.33
N PHE A 106 -6.14 -12.23 10.56
CA PHE A 106 -7.32 -11.42 10.27
C PHE A 106 -8.21 -11.20 11.50
N LEU A 107 -8.31 -12.15 12.43
CA LEU A 107 -8.96 -11.89 13.72
C LEU A 107 -8.32 -10.73 14.48
N ASN A 108 -7.00 -10.54 14.37
CA ASN A 108 -6.32 -9.39 14.97
C ASN A 108 -6.48 -8.10 14.15
N PHE A 109 -6.42 -8.18 12.83
CA PHE A 109 -6.69 -7.02 11.96
C PHE A 109 -8.12 -6.49 12.10
N ASP A 110 -9.11 -7.35 12.31
CA ASP A 110 -10.51 -6.93 12.47
C ASP A 110 -10.71 -5.98 13.69
N PHE A 111 -9.77 -5.92 14.65
CA PHE A 111 -9.75 -4.93 15.75
C PHE A 111 -9.06 -3.60 15.40
N CYS A 112 -8.36 -3.53 14.28
CA CYS A 112 -7.50 -2.42 13.88
C CYS A 112 -8.19 -1.55 12.82
N SER A 113 -8.88 -0.50 13.23
CA SER A 113 -9.68 0.33 12.30
C SER A 113 -9.27 1.80 12.30
N PHE A 114 -9.15 2.39 11.10
CA PHE A 114 -9.03 3.83 10.95
C PHE A 114 -10.32 4.52 11.47
N PRO A 115 -10.24 5.63 12.24
CA PRO A 115 -9.04 6.44 12.51
C PRO A 115 -8.31 6.11 13.83
N LYS A 116 -8.61 4.99 14.50
CA LYS A 116 -7.89 4.58 15.71
C LYS A 116 -6.45 4.14 15.40
N VAL A 117 -6.22 3.64 14.20
CA VAL A 117 -4.89 3.44 13.59
C VAL A 117 -4.69 4.36 12.38
N PRO A 118 -3.45 4.62 11.96
CA PRO A 118 -3.16 5.41 10.76
C PRO A 118 -3.81 4.85 9.49
N ALA A 119 -4.17 5.71 8.54
CA ALA A 119 -4.78 5.28 7.28
C ALA A 119 -3.86 4.38 6.43
N THR A 120 -2.54 4.53 6.57
CA THR A 120 -1.55 3.62 5.97
C THR A 120 -1.69 2.19 6.46
N TRP A 121 -2.08 1.97 7.72
CA TRP A 121 -2.35 0.64 8.26
C TRP A 121 -3.63 0.05 7.69
N ALA A 122 -4.64 0.88 7.45
CA ALA A 122 -5.86 0.43 6.78
C ALA A 122 -5.58 -0.01 5.32
N LEU A 123 -4.75 0.72 4.56
CA LEU A 123 -4.31 0.28 3.23
C LEU A 123 -3.47 -1.00 3.29
N ALA A 124 -2.55 -1.12 4.26
CA ALA A 124 -1.78 -2.35 4.45
C ALA A 124 -2.69 -3.56 4.74
N GLN A 125 -3.70 -3.39 5.60
CA GLN A 125 -4.71 -4.43 5.88
C GLN A 125 -5.51 -4.79 4.62
N ALA A 126 -5.92 -3.79 3.84
CA ALA A 126 -6.60 -4.02 2.58
C ALA A 126 -5.70 -4.78 1.60
N ARG A 127 -4.40 -4.48 1.54
CA ARG A 127 -3.45 -5.24 0.71
C ARG A 127 -3.35 -6.69 1.17
N TYR A 128 -3.27 -6.96 2.48
CA TYR A 128 -3.31 -8.32 2.99
C TYR A 128 -4.61 -9.03 2.64
N ALA A 129 -5.75 -8.34 2.74
CA ALA A 129 -7.05 -8.87 2.35
C ALA A 129 -7.09 -9.24 0.85
N TYR A 130 -6.52 -8.40 -0.02
CA TYR A 130 -6.31 -8.72 -1.44
C TYR A 130 -5.48 -10.00 -1.63
N LEU A 131 -4.32 -10.07 -0.97
CA LEU A 131 -3.39 -11.19 -1.07
C LEU A 131 -3.99 -12.53 -0.62
N TRP A 132 -5.02 -12.51 0.23
CA TRP A 132 -5.66 -13.70 0.78
C TRP A 132 -7.12 -13.90 0.35
N ASN A 133 -7.58 -13.21 -0.69
CA ASN A 133 -8.93 -13.35 -1.25
C ASN A 133 -10.07 -13.01 -0.27
N PHE A 134 -9.89 -11.96 0.53
CA PHE A 134 -10.90 -11.44 1.46
C PHE A 134 -11.40 -10.04 1.07
N PRO A 135 -12.07 -9.87 -0.09
CA PRO A 135 -12.43 -8.56 -0.60
C PRO A 135 -13.30 -7.73 0.36
N GLU A 136 -14.24 -8.36 1.09
CA GLU A 136 -15.07 -7.63 2.07
C GLU A 136 -14.28 -7.08 3.27
N ARG A 137 -13.29 -7.84 3.75
CA ARG A 137 -12.37 -7.34 4.79
C ARG A 137 -11.59 -6.14 4.24
N GLY A 138 -11.12 -6.23 3.00
CA GLY A 138 -10.43 -5.13 2.33
C GLY A 138 -11.27 -3.87 2.18
N LEU A 139 -12.53 -4.02 1.74
CA LEU A 139 -13.50 -2.91 1.65
C LEU A 139 -13.78 -2.30 3.02
N THR A 140 -13.91 -3.12 4.05
CA THR A 140 -14.10 -2.65 5.45
C THR A 140 -12.97 -1.77 5.92
N CYS A 141 -11.73 -2.06 5.53
CA CYS A 141 -10.57 -1.23 5.87
C CYS A 141 -10.61 0.15 5.19
N ILE A 142 -11.04 0.24 3.92
CA ILE A 142 -10.93 1.48 3.14
C ILE A 142 -12.17 2.39 3.20
N ARG A 143 -13.37 1.88 3.50
CA ARG A 143 -14.60 2.67 3.62
C ARG A 143 -14.47 3.86 4.60
N PRO A 144 -13.86 3.70 5.79
CA PRO A 144 -13.61 4.83 6.70
C PRO A 144 -12.74 5.94 6.11
N ILE A 145 -11.84 5.63 5.18
CA ILE A 145 -10.99 6.61 4.51
C ILE A 145 -11.83 7.45 3.53
N PHE A 146 -12.71 6.82 2.74
CA PHE A 146 -13.65 7.56 1.89
C PHE A 146 -14.55 8.47 2.70
N LYS A 147 -15.06 8.00 3.84
CA LYS A 147 -15.83 8.84 4.76
C LYS A 147 -15.04 10.10 5.15
N ALA A 148 -13.75 9.96 5.49
CA ALA A 148 -12.90 11.10 5.82
C ALA A 148 -12.76 12.09 4.65
N TYR A 149 -12.61 11.61 3.41
CA TYR A 149 -12.60 12.49 2.24
C TYR A 149 -13.91 13.30 2.11
N PHE A 150 -15.06 12.64 2.28
CA PHE A 150 -16.37 13.30 2.21
C PHE A 150 -16.62 14.26 3.36
N ASP A 151 -16.17 13.94 4.58
CA ASP A 151 -16.25 14.83 5.73
C ASP A 151 -15.41 16.11 5.48
N LEU A 152 -14.24 15.96 4.85
CA LEU A 152 -13.33 17.06 4.51
C LEU A 152 -13.72 17.83 3.23
N LYS A 153 -14.53 17.21 2.36
CA LYS A 153 -14.99 17.74 1.06
C LYS A 153 -13.86 18.12 0.09
N ILE A 154 -12.71 17.47 0.19
CA ILE A 154 -11.54 17.75 -0.65
C ILE A 154 -10.81 16.45 -0.99
N ALA A 155 -10.30 16.37 -2.21
CA ALA A 155 -9.50 15.25 -2.72
C ALA A 155 -8.10 15.66 -3.21
N ASP A 156 -7.66 16.89 -2.89
CA ASP A 156 -6.32 17.40 -3.19
C ASP A 156 -5.23 16.58 -2.48
N ASP A 157 -4.28 16.05 -3.26
CA ASP A 157 -3.25 15.14 -2.76
C ASP A 157 -2.36 15.78 -1.67
N HIS A 158 -2.00 17.06 -1.82
CA HIS A 158 -1.17 17.74 -0.83
C HIS A 158 -1.91 17.90 0.50
N PHE A 159 -3.17 18.32 0.44
CA PHE A 159 -4.03 18.46 1.61
C PHE A 159 -4.24 17.13 2.33
N LEU A 160 -4.52 16.06 1.57
CA LEU A 160 -4.70 14.72 2.12
C LEU A 160 -3.42 14.21 2.80
N TYR A 161 -2.27 14.40 2.16
CA TYR A 161 -0.97 14.01 2.71
C TYR A 161 -0.67 14.69 4.05
N VAL A 162 -0.87 16.01 4.15
CA VAL A 162 -0.65 16.77 5.39
C VAL A 162 -1.55 16.28 6.53
N ARG A 163 -2.70 15.67 6.22
CA ARG A 163 -3.63 15.09 7.20
C ARG A 163 -3.38 13.60 7.48
N GLY A 164 -2.32 13.02 6.92
CA GLY A 164 -2.02 11.59 7.08
C GLY A 164 -3.03 10.68 6.39
N LEU A 165 -3.75 11.20 5.39
CA LEU A 165 -4.64 10.41 4.54
C LEU A 165 -3.90 10.01 3.25
N PRO A 166 -4.16 8.81 2.72
CA PRO A 166 -3.70 8.45 1.39
C PRO A 166 -4.35 9.33 0.33
N PHE A 167 -3.72 9.40 -0.84
CA PHE A 167 -4.29 10.06 -2.01
C PHE A 167 -5.62 9.42 -2.40
N PHE A 168 -6.54 10.22 -2.95
CA PHE A 168 -7.84 9.69 -3.35
C PHE A 168 -7.70 8.59 -4.39
N SER A 169 -6.83 8.80 -5.38
CA SER A 169 -6.54 7.83 -6.45
C SER A 169 -6.04 6.50 -5.89
N GLN A 170 -5.14 6.53 -4.90
CA GLN A 170 -4.63 5.33 -4.24
C GLN A 170 -5.77 4.53 -3.60
N THR A 171 -6.58 5.16 -2.77
CA THR A 171 -7.71 4.47 -2.09
C THR A 171 -8.77 4.01 -3.10
N TRP A 172 -9.02 4.79 -4.15
CA TRP A 172 -9.93 4.43 -5.23
C TRP A 172 -9.45 3.21 -6.01
N ASN A 173 -8.16 3.08 -6.27
CA ASN A 173 -7.62 1.91 -6.94
C ASN A 173 -7.81 0.63 -6.10
N TYR A 174 -7.71 0.71 -4.76
CA TYR A 174 -8.09 -0.41 -3.90
C TYR A 174 -9.58 -0.78 -4.04
N LEU A 175 -10.47 0.23 -4.07
CA LEU A 175 -11.90 0.01 -4.30
C LEU A 175 -12.19 -0.66 -5.65
N ALA A 176 -11.55 -0.18 -6.73
CA ALA A 176 -11.68 -0.75 -8.07
C ALA A 176 -11.17 -2.20 -8.12
N CYS A 177 -10.05 -2.49 -7.45
CA CYS A 177 -9.51 -3.85 -7.32
C CYS A 177 -10.52 -4.80 -6.66
N PHE A 178 -11.12 -4.42 -5.53
CA PHE A 178 -12.08 -5.28 -4.85
C PHE A 178 -13.40 -5.41 -5.61
N ALA A 179 -13.85 -4.36 -6.29
CA ALA A 179 -14.99 -4.42 -7.19
C ALA A 179 -14.76 -5.43 -8.33
N TRP A 180 -13.57 -5.39 -8.93
CA TRP A 180 -13.16 -6.35 -9.97
C TRP A 180 -13.13 -7.79 -9.43
N MET A 181 -12.52 -8.04 -8.27
CA MET A 181 -12.49 -9.37 -7.64
C MET A 181 -13.88 -9.92 -7.33
N LYS A 182 -14.83 -9.06 -6.98
CA LYS A 182 -16.21 -9.44 -6.67
C LYS A 182 -17.11 -9.55 -7.90
N HIS A 183 -16.64 -9.09 -9.06
CA HIS A 183 -17.47 -8.85 -10.25
C HIS A 183 -18.69 -7.96 -9.96
N ASP A 184 -18.54 -7.01 -9.03
CA ASP A 184 -19.58 -6.08 -8.61
C ASP A 184 -18.99 -4.67 -8.47
N PHE A 185 -19.35 -3.80 -9.41
CA PHE A 185 -18.87 -2.43 -9.49
C PHE A 185 -19.82 -1.40 -8.89
N SER A 186 -20.92 -1.82 -8.26
CA SER A 186 -21.97 -0.90 -7.76
C SER A 186 -21.44 0.12 -6.76
N GLU A 187 -20.71 -0.33 -5.73
CA GLU A 187 -20.10 0.54 -4.71
C GLU A 187 -19.03 1.45 -5.32
N CYS A 188 -18.19 0.91 -6.22
CA CYS A 188 -17.16 1.68 -6.91
C CYS A 188 -17.77 2.80 -7.77
N GLU A 189 -18.85 2.50 -8.50
CA GLU A 189 -19.59 3.47 -9.31
C GLU A 189 -20.26 4.54 -8.43
N ALA A 190 -20.92 4.14 -7.34
CA ALA A 190 -21.57 5.05 -6.42
C ALA A 190 -20.56 6.04 -5.82
N ILE A 191 -19.45 5.55 -5.26
CA ILE A 191 -18.39 6.39 -4.70
C ILE A 191 -17.79 7.31 -5.78
N THR A 192 -17.51 6.79 -6.98
CA THR A 192 -16.95 7.62 -8.07
C THR A 192 -17.88 8.77 -8.46
N ASN A 193 -19.18 8.51 -8.56
CA ASN A 193 -20.17 9.52 -8.91
C ASN A 193 -20.42 10.53 -7.79
N GLU A 194 -20.44 10.06 -6.54
CA GLU A 194 -20.60 10.91 -5.39
C GLU A 194 -19.37 11.82 -5.20
N SER A 195 -18.16 11.28 -5.34
CA SER A 195 -16.91 12.05 -5.26
C SER A 195 -16.84 13.14 -6.33
N ALA A 196 -17.21 12.83 -7.58
CA ALA A 196 -17.29 13.81 -8.66
C ALA A 196 -18.27 14.97 -8.39
N THR A 197 -19.23 14.76 -7.49
CA THR A 197 -20.24 15.75 -7.12
C THR A 197 -19.87 16.53 -5.86
N LYS A 198 -19.20 15.88 -4.90
CA LYS A 198 -19.02 16.40 -3.54
C LYS A 198 -17.59 16.83 -3.21
N LEU A 199 -16.60 16.38 -3.97
CA LEU A 199 -15.19 16.68 -3.74
C LEU A 199 -14.65 17.59 -4.84
N THR A 200 -13.67 18.41 -4.49
CA THR A 200 -13.00 19.36 -5.39
C THR A 200 -11.54 19.00 -5.59
N GLU A 201 -10.89 19.64 -6.57
CA GLU A 201 -9.43 19.56 -6.82
C GLU A 201 -8.91 18.16 -7.19
N HIS A 202 -9.68 17.38 -7.97
CA HIS A 202 -9.27 16.04 -8.43
C HIS A 202 -9.89 15.64 -9.79
N ASP A 203 -9.17 14.87 -10.61
CA ASP A 203 -9.68 14.39 -11.92
C ASP A 203 -10.60 13.16 -11.76
N PHE A 204 -11.88 13.38 -11.50
CA PHE A 204 -12.87 12.30 -11.47
C PHE A 204 -13.26 11.77 -12.86
N VAL A 205 -13.00 12.52 -13.94
CA VAL A 205 -13.28 12.05 -15.31
C VAL A 205 -12.33 10.90 -15.66
N GLY A 206 -11.07 10.99 -15.25
CA GLY A 206 -10.10 9.89 -15.34
C GLY A 206 -10.57 8.62 -14.63
N HIS A 207 -11.08 8.74 -13.40
CA HIS A 207 -11.55 7.60 -12.61
C HIS A 207 -12.77 6.92 -13.25
N LYS A 208 -13.71 7.70 -13.80
CA LYS A 208 -14.85 7.16 -14.58
C LYS A 208 -14.40 6.41 -15.83
N LEU A 209 -13.37 6.91 -16.53
CA LEU A 209 -12.81 6.21 -17.69
C LEU A 209 -12.20 4.88 -17.28
N VAL A 210 -11.35 4.86 -16.25
CA VAL A 210 -10.71 3.63 -15.75
C VAL A 210 -11.76 2.61 -15.26
N LEU A 211 -12.79 3.06 -14.54
CA LEU A 211 -13.90 2.19 -14.12
C LEU A 211 -14.59 1.52 -15.32
N ASN A 212 -14.89 2.28 -16.36
CA ASN A 212 -15.49 1.75 -17.58
C ASN A 212 -14.59 0.74 -18.28
N CYS A 213 -13.27 0.94 -18.24
CA CYS A 213 -12.32 -0.02 -18.78
C CYS A 213 -12.39 -1.36 -18.04
N PHE A 214 -12.36 -1.37 -16.70
CA PHE A 214 -12.46 -2.61 -15.92
C PHE A 214 -13.82 -3.31 -16.06
N ARG A 215 -14.92 -2.57 -16.21
CA ARG A 215 -16.25 -3.14 -16.42
C ARG A 215 -16.39 -3.86 -17.76
N ASN A 216 -15.78 -3.32 -18.81
CA ASN A 216 -15.97 -3.77 -20.18
C ASN A 216 -14.77 -4.55 -20.74
N ALA A 217 -13.68 -4.66 -19.97
CA ALA A 217 -12.39 -5.17 -20.42
C ALA A 217 -11.87 -4.48 -21.71
N ASP A 218 -12.17 -3.19 -21.86
CA ASP A 218 -11.76 -2.39 -23.03
C ASP A 218 -10.97 -1.15 -22.58
N PHE A 219 -9.69 -1.12 -22.96
CA PHE A 219 -8.73 -0.09 -22.59
C PHE A 219 -8.31 0.80 -23.78
N ALA A 220 -8.91 0.65 -24.96
CA ALA A 220 -8.49 1.37 -26.17
C ALA A 220 -8.60 2.90 -25.99
N ARG A 221 -9.74 3.38 -25.48
CA ARG A 221 -9.97 4.80 -25.23
C ARG A 221 -9.00 5.37 -24.17
N LEU A 222 -8.62 4.56 -23.20
CA LEU A 222 -7.63 4.97 -22.18
C LEU A 222 -6.24 5.10 -22.79
N ALA A 223 -5.84 4.16 -23.65
CA ALA A 223 -4.57 4.25 -24.39
C ALA A 223 -4.50 5.51 -25.27
N GLU A 224 -5.59 5.87 -25.96
CA GLU A 224 -5.67 7.11 -26.74
C GLU A 224 -5.55 8.37 -25.88
N LYS A 225 -6.25 8.40 -24.73
CA LYS A 225 -6.13 9.51 -23.77
C LYS A 225 -4.69 9.64 -23.28
N LEU A 226 -4.05 8.52 -22.90
CA LEU A 226 -2.65 8.50 -22.45
C LEU A 226 -1.69 9.02 -23.53
N ARG A 227 -1.81 8.54 -24.79
CA ARG A 227 -0.99 9.05 -25.92
C ARG A 227 -1.10 10.56 -26.06
N SER A 228 -2.33 11.08 -25.97
CA SER A 228 -2.60 12.51 -26.11
C SER A 228 -2.00 13.32 -24.95
N SER A 229 -2.18 12.85 -23.71
CA SER A 229 -1.62 13.48 -22.52
C SER A 229 -0.09 13.47 -22.52
N ILE A 230 0.54 12.35 -22.87
CA ILE A 230 1.99 12.22 -22.97
C ILE A 230 2.55 13.21 -24.00
N GLN A 231 1.91 13.30 -25.18
CA GLN A 231 2.35 14.23 -26.22
C GLN A 231 2.30 15.68 -25.73
N GLU A 232 1.26 16.06 -24.99
CA GLU A 232 1.11 17.41 -24.47
C GLU A 232 2.11 17.72 -23.35
N TRP A 233 2.24 16.82 -22.38
CA TRP A 233 3.14 16.98 -21.24
C TRP A 233 4.61 16.96 -21.63
N SER A 234 4.96 16.18 -22.65
CA SER A 234 6.32 16.16 -23.20
C SER A 234 6.72 17.51 -23.80
N LYS A 235 5.80 18.24 -24.45
CA LYS A 235 6.07 19.61 -24.94
C LYS A 235 6.34 20.58 -23.80
N GLN A 236 5.76 20.34 -22.63
CA GLN A 236 5.92 21.15 -21.42
C GLN A 236 7.09 20.69 -20.54
N ASN A 237 7.86 19.69 -21.00
CA ASN A 237 8.97 19.08 -20.29
C ASN A 237 8.60 18.52 -18.90
N TRP A 238 7.36 18.03 -18.76
CA TRP A 238 6.89 17.37 -17.54
C TRP A 238 7.32 15.89 -17.53
N PRO A 239 7.54 15.28 -16.34
CA PRO A 239 7.80 13.85 -16.24
C PRO A 239 6.61 13.04 -16.80
N THR A 240 6.90 12.10 -17.69
CA THR A 240 5.89 11.24 -18.34
C THR A 240 6.20 9.75 -18.19
N GLY A 241 7.21 9.36 -17.40
CA GLY A 241 7.64 7.95 -17.27
C GLY A 241 6.53 7.03 -16.78
N PHE A 242 5.73 7.49 -15.81
CA PHE A 242 4.56 6.75 -15.31
C PHE A 242 3.55 6.48 -16.44
N GLN A 243 3.12 7.51 -17.17
CA GLN A 243 2.12 7.37 -18.25
C GLN A 243 2.67 6.60 -19.44
N ASN A 244 3.95 6.77 -19.78
CA ASN A 244 4.61 5.99 -20.82
C ASN A 244 4.62 4.50 -20.45
N MET A 245 4.90 4.16 -19.19
CA MET A 245 4.86 2.77 -18.73
C MET A 245 3.44 2.18 -18.76
N GLN A 246 2.41 2.97 -18.37
CA GLN A 246 1.00 2.56 -18.51
C GLN A 246 0.64 2.27 -19.98
N LEU A 247 0.99 3.19 -20.88
CA LEU A 247 0.71 3.06 -22.30
C LEU A 247 1.46 1.88 -22.95
N ALA A 248 2.71 1.64 -22.53
CA ALA A 248 3.51 0.52 -23.00
C ALA A 248 2.84 -0.81 -22.64
N GLY A 249 2.36 -0.96 -21.40
CA GLY A 249 1.62 -2.15 -20.97
C GLY A 249 0.36 -2.40 -21.80
N LEU A 250 -0.45 -1.36 -22.05
CA LEU A 250 -1.65 -1.47 -22.89
C LEU A 250 -1.32 -1.78 -24.36
N THR A 251 -0.25 -1.19 -24.89
CA THR A 251 0.18 -1.40 -26.28
C THR A 251 0.67 -2.84 -26.47
N ALA A 252 1.50 -3.34 -25.56
CA ALA A 252 1.99 -4.71 -25.59
C ALA A 252 0.85 -5.74 -25.47
N ASP A 253 -0.22 -5.42 -24.75
CA ASP A 253 -1.38 -6.30 -24.62
C ASP A 253 -2.19 -6.43 -25.92
N GLN A 254 -2.19 -5.41 -26.76
CA GLN A 254 -2.87 -5.43 -28.06
C GLN A 254 -2.00 -5.94 -29.20
N GLU A 255 -0.67 -5.85 -29.06
CA GLU A 255 0.28 -6.29 -30.06
C GLU A 255 0.37 -7.82 -30.17
N ARG A 256 0.47 -8.33 -31.41
CA ARG A 256 0.58 -9.77 -31.73
C ARG A 256 2.02 -10.20 -31.94
N ASP A 257 2.89 -9.30 -32.40
CA ASP A 257 4.31 -9.59 -32.54
C ASP A 257 5.02 -9.40 -31.19
N PHE A 258 5.58 -10.49 -30.66
CA PHE A 258 6.29 -10.46 -29.38
C PHE A 258 7.43 -9.43 -29.36
N SER A 259 8.21 -9.32 -30.44
CA SER A 259 9.38 -8.45 -30.49
C SER A 259 8.97 -6.98 -30.50
N VAL A 260 7.88 -6.66 -31.21
CA VAL A 260 7.32 -5.30 -31.21
C VAL A 260 6.73 -4.96 -29.84
N ALA A 261 5.99 -5.90 -29.23
CA ALA A 261 5.42 -5.73 -27.90
C ALA A 261 6.49 -5.54 -26.82
N GLU A 262 7.52 -6.39 -26.82
CA GLU A 262 8.65 -6.32 -25.89
C GLU A 262 9.35 -4.97 -26.02
N LYS A 263 9.66 -4.57 -27.26
CA LYS A 263 10.29 -3.29 -27.54
C LYS A 263 9.48 -2.10 -27.01
N SER A 264 8.15 -2.16 -27.11
CA SER A 264 7.28 -1.11 -26.59
C SER A 264 7.41 -0.91 -25.07
N ILE A 265 7.76 -1.97 -24.32
CA ILE A 265 8.01 -1.93 -22.87
C ILE A 265 9.45 -1.50 -22.57
N THR A 266 10.43 -2.05 -23.29
CA THR A 266 11.85 -1.79 -23.00
C THR A 266 12.31 -0.40 -23.42
N ASP A 267 11.68 0.19 -24.44
CA ASP A 267 12.07 1.50 -24.97
C ASP A 267 11.61 2.67 -24.08
N VAL A 268 10.71 2.43 -23.11
CA VAL A 268 10.27 3.45 -22.15
C VAL A 268 11.47 3.96 -21.35
N GLN A 269 11.87 5.20 -21.58
CA GLN A 269 12.95 5.85 -20.84
C GLN A 269 12.43 6.36 -19.49
N LEU A 270 13.15 6.04 -18.41
CA LEU A 270 12.89 6.55 -17.07
C LEU A 270 13.95 7.57 -16.69
N ASN A 271 13.51 8.71 -16.16
CA ASN A 271 14.35 9.81 -15.71
C ASN A 271 14.59 9.72 -14.20
N PRO A 272 15.58 10.45 -13.64
CA PRO A 272 15.83 10.46 -12.19
C PRO A 272 14.65 10.95 -11.32
N ASN A 273 13.72 11.68 -11.91
CA ASN A 273 12.49 12.15 -11.23
C ASN A 273 11.35 11.12 -11.30
N ASP A 274 11.47 10.07 -12.10
CA ASP A 274 10.50 8.98 -12.14
C ASP A 274 10.69 8.06 -10.93
N PHE A 275 9.62 7.37 -10.55
CA PHE A 275 9.67 6.48 -9.41
C PHE A 275 10.55 5.26 -9.71
N PRO A 276 11.53 4.92 -8.84
CA PRO A 276 12.41 3.77 -9.06
C PRO A 276 11.68 2.43 -9.21
N TRP A 277 10.52 2.28 -8.56
CA TRP A 277 9.71 1.07 -8.63
C TRP A 277 9.06 0.84 -10.02
N LEU A 278 9.11 1.81 -10.94
CA LEU A 278 8.67 1.61 -12.33
C LEU A 278 9.51 0.56 -13.06
N GLU A 279 10.75 0.29 -12.61
CA GLU A 279 11.53 -0.85 -13.12
C GLU A 279 10.93 -2.20 -12.72
N ASP A 280 10.28 -2.28 -11.56
CA ASP A 280 9.56 -3.49 -11.15
C ASP A 280 8.26 -3.63 -11.96
N VAL A 281 7.63 -2.51 -12.34
CA VAL A 281 6.52 -2.51 -13.31
C VAL A 281 6.97 -3.00 -14.68
N ARG A 282 8.10 -2.51 -15.19
CA ARG A 282 8.67 -3.02 -16.45
C ARG A 282 8.91 -4.53 -16.38
N THR A 283 9.50 -4.99 -15.28
CA THR A 283 9.80 -6.41 -15.05
C THR A 283 8.52 -7.26 -15.10
N ILE A 284 7.45 -6.83 -14.44
CA ILE A 284 6.20 -7.59 -14.41
C ILE A 284 5.39 -7.50 -15.71
N LEU A 285 5.49 -6.39 -16.45
CA LEU A 285 4.93 -6.28 -17.80
C LEU A 285 5.63 -7.24 -18.77
N LEU A 286 6.95 -7.40 -18.67
CA LEU A 286 7.69 -8.39 -19.44
C LEU A 286 7.27 -9.82 -19.05
N ALA A 287 7.10 -10.11 -17.77
CA ALA A 287 6.55 -11.39 -17.30
C ALA A 287 5.16 -11.67 -17.90
N LYS A 288 4.23 -10.71 -17.81
CA LYS A 288 2.88 -10.79 -18.43
C LYS A 288 2.97 -11.04 -19.93
N LEU A 289 3.84 -10.32 -20.64
CA LEU A 289 4.02 -10.48 -22.08
C LEU A 289 4.54 -11.88 -22.43
N THR A 290 5.57 -12.35 -21.73
CA THR A 290 6.13 -13.69 -21.95
C THR A 290 5.09 -14.78 -21.68
N HIS A 291 4.25 -14.61 -20.65
CA HIS A 291 3.15 -15.50 -20.34
C HIS A 291 2.14 -15.57 -21.50
N LYS A 292 1.66 -14.41 -21.97
CA LYS A 292 0.72 -14.28 -23.09
C LYS A 292 1.21 -14.97 -24.38
N HIS A 293 2.52 -14.95 -24.62
CA HIS A 293 3.13 -15.55 -25.81
C HIS A 293 3.77 -16.93 -25.56
N GLU A 294 3.47 -17.56 -24.42
CA GLU A 294 3.97 -18.90 -24.04
C GLU A 294 5.50 -19.03 -24.16
N ARG A 295 6.22 -17.99 -23.72
CA ARG A 295 7.69 -17.93 -23.79
C ARG A 295 8.32 -18.50 -22.51
N PRO A 296 9.47 -19.21 -22.62
CA PRO A 296 10.11 -19.84 -21.47
C PRO A 296 10.71 -18.85 -20.46
N ASP A 297 10.91 -17.59 -20.85
CA ASP A 297 11.57 -16.56 -20.04
C ASP A 297 10.68 -16.00 -18.91
N GLU A 298 9.39 -16.36 -18.86
CA GLU A 298 8.44 -15.87 -17.85
C GLU A 298 8.97 -16.03 -16.42
N GLU A 299 9.47 -17.23 -16.09
CA GLU A 299 9.90 -17.54 -14.74
C GLU A 299 11.08 -16.67 -14.29
N LYS A 300 11.97 -16.28 -15.21
CA LYS A 300 13.07 -15.36 -14.92
C LYS A 300 12.55 -14.00 -14.45
N TYR A 301 11.58 -13.43 -15.16
CA TYR A 301 11.00 -12.13 -14.81
C TYR A 301 10.16 -12.21 -13.53
N LYS A 302 9.39 -13.29 -13.35
CA LYS A 302 8.66 -13.55 -12.10
C LYS A 302 9.61 -13.58 -10.89
N GLN A 303 10.70 -14.33 -10.96
CA GLN A 303 11.65 -14.42 -9.86
C GLN A 303 12.33 -13.08 -9.57
N GLN A 304 12.73 -12.34 -10.60
CA GLN A 304 13.29 -10.99 -10.43
C GLN A 304 12.29 -10.05 -9.73
N PHE A 305 11.02 -10.09 -10.12
CA PHE A 305 9.96 -9.31 -9.49
C PHE A 305 9.76 -9.71 -8.03
N LEU A 306 9.59 -11.00 -7.75
CA LEU A 306 9.31 -11.51 -6.39
C LEU A 306 10.46 -11.29 -5.40
N GLN A 307 11.70 -11.22 -5.88
CA GLN A 307 12.86 -10.86 -5.04
C GLN A 307 12.75 -9.44 -4.48
N ARG A 308 12.18 -8.51 -5.26
CA ARG A 308 12.02 -7.09 -4.88
C ARG A 308 10.66 -6.81 -4.25
N GLN A 309 9.61 -7.48 -4.73
CA GLN A 309 8.21 -7.28 -4.36
C GLN A 309 7.64 -8.52 -3.67
N LYS A 310 8.11 -8.78 -2.44
CA LYS A 310 7.73 -9.98 -1.66
C LYS A 310 6.23 -10.08 -1.32
N LEU A 311 5.51 -8.98 -1.35
CA LEU A 311 4.07 -8.87 -1.10
C LEU A 311 3.29 -8.54 -2.38
N LEU A 312 3.86 -8.87 -3.55
CA LEU A 312 3.38 -8.45 -4.89
C LEU A 312 3.22 -6.93 -4.97
N PHE A 313 2.60 -6.40 -6.02
CA PHE A 313 2.22 -4.99 -6.03
C PHE A 313 0.98 -4.75 -5.18
N GLU A 314 0.89 -3.54 -4.64
CA GLU A 314 -0.35 -3.08 -4.02
C GLU A 314 -1.48 -3.01 -5.06
N PRO A 315 -2.74 -3.17 -4.64
CA PRO A 315 -3.90 -2.91 -5.50
C PRO A 315 -3.81 -1.60 -6.28
N ASP A 316 -3.26 -0.54 -5.66
CA ASP A 316 -2.99 0.73 -6.32
C ASP A 316 -2.19 0.61 -7.63
N HIS A 317 -1.01 -0.01 -7.55
CA HIS A 317 -0.14 -0.22 -8.71
C HIS A 317 -0.76 -1.21 -9.69
N ALA A 318 -1.37 -2.29 -9.17
CA ALA A 318 -1.95 -3.33 -10.01
C ALA A 318 -3.11 -2.82 -10.87
N VAL A 319 -3.94 -1.93 -10.33
CA VAL A 319 -4.99 -1.22 -11.06
C VAL A 319 -4.40 -0.19 -12.01
N SER A 320 -3.45 0.64 -11.53
CA SER A 320 -2.84 1.69 -12.33
C SER A 320 -2.14 1.18 -13.59
N PHE A 321 -1.54 -0.01 -13.54
CA PHE A 321 -0.83 -0.63 -14.67
C PHE A 321 -1.58 -1.78 -15.33
N PHE A 322 -2.86 -1.98 -15.00
CA PHE A 322 -3.72 -2.99 -15.63
C PHE A 322 -3.16 -4.41 -15.51
N LEU A 323 -2.61 -4.70 -14.33
CA LEU A 323 -1.92 -5.96 -14.00
C LEU A 323 -2.79 -6.93 -13.22
N LEU A 324 -4.04 -6.59 -12.87
CA LEU A 324 -4.89 -7.39 -11.98
C LEU A 324 -4.93 -8.88 -12.38
N GLU A 325 -5.23 -9.17 -13.65
CA GLU A 325 -5.32 -10.54 -14.15
C GLU A 325 -4.02 -11.32 -13.98
N TYR A 326 -2.89 -10.74 -14.40
CA TYR A 326 -1.61 -11.41 -14.29
C TYR A 326 -1.16 -11.52 -12.82
N GLN A 327 -1.44 -10.51 -12.01
CA GLN A 327 -1.12 -10.55 -10.58
C GLN A 327 -1.93 -11.61 -9.83
N GLU A 328 -3.16 -11.94 -10.25
CA GLU A 328 -3.91 -13.06 -9.68
C GLU A 328 -3.19 -14.41 -9.89
N LEU A 329 -2.47 -14.57 -11.01
CA LEU A 329 -1.64 -15.76 -11.24
C LEU A 329 -0.47 -15.80 -10.24
N LEU A 330 0.23 -14.68 -10.07
CA LEU A 330 1.33 -14.55 -9.10
C LEU A 330 0.87 -14.72 -7.66
N LYS A 331 -0.35 -14.29 -7.35
CA LYS A 331 -0.96 -14.42 -6.02
C LYS A 331 -1.11 -15.88 -5.60
N GLN A 332 -1.37 -16.79 -6.54
CA GLN A 332 -1.41 -18.22 -6.22
C GLN A 332 -0.04 -18.74 -5.77
N ASP A 333 1.03 -18.33 -6.43
CA ASP A 333 2.40 -18.70 -6.06
C ASP A 333 2.81 -18.09 -4.72
N TYR A 334 2.45 -16.81 -4.50
CA TYR A 334 2.61 -16.15 -3.21
C TYR A 334 1.91 -16.93 -2.09
N GLN A 335 0.62 -17.24 -2.24
CA GLN A 335 -0.16 -17.97 -1.23
C GLN A 335 0.42 -19.37 -0.96
N LYS A 336 0.84 -20.10 -2.01
CA LYS A 336 1.49 -21.41 -1.86
C LYS A 336 2.78 -21.31 -1.06
N SER A 337 3.61 -20.29 -1.32
CA SER A 337 4.89 -20.08 -0.61
C SER A 337 4.72 -19.76 0.88
N LYS A 338 3.54 -19.29 1.30
CA LYS A 338 3.23 -18.90 2.68
C LYS A 338 2.49 -19.96 3.48
N ARG A 339 1.95 -20.99 2.84
CA ARG A 339 1.30 -22.09 3.55
C ARG A 339 2.37 -23.02 4.14
N PRO A 340 2.23 -23.46 5.40
CA PRO A 340 3.14 -24.46 5.96
C PRO A 340 3.12 -25.70 5.07
N THR A 341 4.29 -26.21 4.67
CA THR A 341 4.37 -27.52 4.02
C THR A 341 3.80 -28.57 4.98
N PRO A 342 2.89 -29.45 4.55
CA PRO A 342 2.47 -30.57 5.37
C PRO A 342 3.73 -31.36 5.77
N ARG A 343 3.93 -31.55 7.08
CA ARG A 343 5.00 -32.40 7.61
C ARG A 343 4.68 -33.86 7.38
#